data_AF-A0A1G2MDL9-F1
#
_entry.id   AF-A0A1G2MDL9-F1
#
_cell.length_a   1.000
_cell.length_b   1.000
_cell.length_c   1.000
_cell.angle_alpha   90.00
_cell.angle_beta   90.00
_cell.angle_gamma   90.00
#
_symmetry.space_group_name_H-M   'P 1'
#
loop_
_entity.id
_entity.type
_entity.pdbx_description
1 polymer ?
#
loop_
_entity_poly.entity_id
_entity_poly.type
_entity_poly.pdbx_seq_one_letter_code
_entity_poly.pdbx_strand_id
1 'polypeptide(L)'
;MTLKNSGGECLRLRYFATKSEIAYNTIANCGAYDFLFNAGGKNGEGIYIGTSNKQWGDGKNPTNDPDETKDNLVHHNYIDTQGNECIDIKEGATANIIEYNTCRGQKDSESGGFDSRGDGNIFRYNDVRGSVGGGIRLGGASVNGIQYGKNNDVYENTIVDNKNGGIRFQTTPQGKICGNTMSGNTTGDSAGGFASEFDPIKSCDNNMPPGNADTTAPSVSFAEISSGSTLSGTVMLSASASDESGISSVQFRIDDETIQTDTTAPYSASLATEGYVDGNHTVAIVAIDTAGNSNSASITIQISNQVRKNANSLANSTTLIASSDNFSAGYEAPKLWDGCYDGVSYDSNTCTAGGRDIPSFWLEFDFGRLYTISQSRLYGDADGEWVSKTWILKYKKDLPDAWTSAFSNKNAFVNGWLTESLNIEARYVRVEVLGDAINFSPGRTQAREFEIYGAEVVVTPSNPITTTIPIMPPPSGGGGGSTVTTPSTSAGGSGGGSTITTPPPKEGAVVLRLYRHRHLTQCYPIQLLRRHLLRNQQVRFKP
;
A
#
# COMPACT_ATOMS: atom_id res chain seq x y z
N MET A 1 -5.74 -25.02 -17.71
CA MET A 1 -6.18 -24.66 -19.09
C MET A 1 -5.39 -25.47 -20.12
N THR A 2 -5.75 -25.43 -21.41
CA THR A 2 -4.94 -26.03 -22.48
C THR A 2 -4.42 -24.96 -23.41
N LEU A 3 -3.09 -24.82 -23.50
CA LEU A 3 -2.40 -23.93 -24.44
C LEU A 3 -1.68 -24.79 -25.47
N LYS A 4 -1.97 -24.61 -26.76
CA LYS A 4 -1.33 -25.43 -27.79
C LYS A 4 -1.26 -24.81 -29.16
N ASN A 5 -0.31 -25.30 -29.96
CA ASN A 5 -0.13 -24.92 -31.37
C ASN A 5 0.20 -23.43 -31.56
N SER A 6 0.81 -22.79 -30.57
CA SER A 6 1.26 -21.41 -30.68
C SER A 6 2.37 -21.29 -31.71
N GLY A 7 2.37 -20.20 -32.48
CA GLY A 7 3.39 -19.96 -33.50
C GLY A 7 4.81 -19.83 -32.95
N GLY A 8 4.96 -19.19 -31.78
CA GLY A 8 6.19 -19.11 -30.99
C GLY A 8 5.98 -19.75 -29.62
N GLU A 9 6.45 -19.10 -28.56
CA GLU A 9 6.23 -19.56 -27.19
C GLU A 9 4.73 -19.65 -26.83
N CYS A 10 4.34 -20.65 -26.04
CA CYS A 10 2.93 -20.83 -25.66
C CYS A 10 2.46 -19.84 -24.60
N LEU A 11 3.33 -19.50 -23.65
CA LEU A 11 3.08 -18.52 -22.60
C LEU A 11 4.35 -17.73 -22.33
N ARG A 12 4.22 -16.43 -22.05
CA ARG A 12 5.34 -15.57 -21.68
C ARG A 12 5.01 -14.65 -20.53
N LEU A 13 5.84 -14.71 -19.49
CA LEU A 13 5.97 -13.69 -18.46
C LEU A 13 7.12 -12.76 -18.85
N ARG A 14 6.87 -11.46 -18.87
CA ARG A 14 7.88 -10.44 -19.19
C ARG A 14 7.47 -9.10 -18.60
N TYR A 15 8.40 -8.17 -18.59
CA TYR A 15 8.21 -6.80 -18.08
C TYR A 15 7.97 -6.75 -16.58
N PHE A 16 8.92 -7.25 -15.80
CA PHE A 16 8.84 -7.19 -14.34
C PHE A 16 7.57 -7.88 -13.83
N ALA A 17 7.14 -8.94 -14.53
CA ALA A 17 6.03 -9.75 -14.08
C ALA A 17 6.48 -10.43 -12.79
N THR A 18 5.75 -10.19 -11.70
CA THR A 18 6.08 -10.75 -10.39
C THR A 18 4.87 -11.38 -9.74
N LYS A 19 5.14 -12.31 -8.80
CA LYS A 19 4.11 -12.94 -7.95
C LYS A 19 2.96 -13.56 -8.74
N SER A 20 3.25 -14.04 -9.94
CA SER A 20 2.28 -14.73 -10.79
C SER A 20 2.35 -16.23 -10.56
N GLU A 21 1.20 -16.89 -10.68
CA GLU A 21 1.08 -18.34 -10.57
C GLU A 21 0.62 -18.94 -11.91
N ILE A 22 1.35 -19.94 -12.40
CA ILE A 22 0.98 -20.72 -13.59
C ILE A 22 0.84 -22.17 -13.18
N ALA A 23 -0.41 -22.63 -13.08
CA ALA A 23 -0.70 -23.92 -12.47
C ALA A 23 -1.73 -24.78 -13.19
N TYR A 24 -1.57 -26.11 -13.10
CA TYR A 24 -2.55 -27.09 -13.55
C TYR A 24 -2.96 -26.92 -15.03
N ASN A 25 -1.98 -26.64 -15.89
CA ASN A 25 -2.19 -26.49 -17.33
C ASN A 25 -1.64 -27.68 -18.13
N THR A 26 -2.21 -27.87 -19.31
CA THR A 26 -1.61 -28.67 -20.38
C THR A 26 -1.06 -27.71 -21.44
N ILE A 27 0.23 -27.74 -21.68
CA ILE A 27 0.92 -26.89 -22.66
C ILE A 27 1.56 -27.81 -23.70
N ALA A 28 1.22 -27.67 -24.97
CA ALA A 28 1.70 -28.61 -25.98
C ALA A 28 1.93 -27.98 -27.38
N ASN A 29 2.85 -28.54 -28.17
CA ASN A 29 3.10 -28.14 -29.55
C ASN A 29 3.36 -26.62 -29.69
N CYS A 30 4.33 -26.10 -28.95
CA CYS A 30 4.73 -24.70 -29.00
C CYS A 30 5.76 -24.50 -30.12
N GLY A 31 5.82 -23.31 -30.71
CA GLY A 31 6.75 -23.01 -31.78
C GLY A 31 6.35 -23.59 -33.13
N ALA A 32 5.06 -23.61 -33.46
CA ALA A 32 4.56 -24.21 -34.70
C ALA A 32 5.27 -23.63 -35.95
N TYR A 33 5.65 -22.36 -35.96
CA TYR A 33 6.39 -21.78 -37.09
C TYR A 33 7.75 -22.45 -37.29
N ASP A 34 8.53 -22.59 -36.22
CA ASP A 34 9.90 -23.09 -36.31
C ASP A 34 9.96 -24.62 -36.36
N PHE A 35 9.17 -25.31 -35.54
CA PHE A 35 9.28 -26.76 -35.33
C PHE A 35 8.31 -27.60 -36.15
N LEU A 36 7.14 -27.05 -36.54
CA LEU A 36 6.19 -27.76 -37.41
C LEU A 36 6.32 -27.33 -38.87
N PHE A 37 6.50 -26.02 -39.12
CA PHE A 37 6.57 -25.46 -40.47
C PHE A 37 8.00 -25.14 -40.94
N ASN A 38 9.02 -25.43 -40.14
CA ASN A 38 10.44 -25.29 -40.48
C ASN A 38 10.81 -23.87 -40.95
N ALA A 39 10.33 -22.84 -40.24
CA ALA A 39 10.67 -21.44 -40.52
C ALA A 39 12.14 -21.07 -40.22
N GLY A 40 12.93 -22.01 -39.67
CA GLY A 40 14.37 -21.89 -39.51
C GLY A 40 14.83 -21.22 -38.20
N GLY A 41 13.91 -20.86 -37.31
CA GLY A 41 14.21 -20.39 -35.96
C GLY A 41 14.28 -21.52 -34.92
N LYS A 42 14.22 -21.11 -33.64
CA LYS A 42 14.25 -22.00 -32.47
C LYS A 42 13.23 -21.59 -31.39
N ASN A 43 12.29 -20.69 -31.72
CA ASN A 43 11.30 -20.24 -30.77
C ASN A 43 10.20 -21.30 -30.66
N GLY A 44 9.94 -21.76 -29.45
CA GLY A 44 9.02 -22.86 -29.21
C GLY A 44 8.93 -23.29 -27.76
N GLU A 45 9.11 -22.34 -26.86
CA GLU A 45 9.11 -22.54 -25.43
C GLU A 45 7.68 -22.79 -24.93
N GLY A 46 7.53 -23.69 -23.96
CA GLY A 46 6.25 -23.85 -23.27
C GLY A 46 5.90 -22.59 -22.47
N ILE A 47 6.79 -22.23 -21.56
CA ILE A 47 6.70 -21.02 -20.73
C ILE A 47 8.03 -20.27 -20.80
N TYR A 48 7.98 -19.03 -21.22
CA TYR A 48 9.13 -18.14 -21.29
C TYR A 48 9.05 -17.11 -20.15
N ILE A 49 10.09 -17.00 -19.32
CA ILE A 49 10.11 -16.12 -18.15
C ILE A 49 11.22 -15.07 -18.31
N GLY A 50 10.81 -13.80 -18.33
CA GLY A 50 11.68 -12.64 -18.53
C GLY A 50 11.91 -12.31 -20.01
N THR A 51 13.04 -11.67 -20.28
CA THR A 51 13.41 -11.20 -21.62
C THR A 51 14.90 -11.35 -21.86
N SER A 52 15.29 -11.87 -23.04
CA SER A 52 16.70 -12.04 -23.36
C SER A 52 17.41 -10.69 -23.50
N ASN A 53 18.67 -10.63 -23.11
CA ASN A 53 19.57 -9.49 -23.24
C ASN A 53 19.68 -8.95 -24.68
N LYS A 54 19.51 -9.82 -25.68
CA LYS A 54 19.45 -9.42 -27.09
C LYS A 54 18.27 -8.50 -27.41
N GLN A 55 17.28 -8.45 -26.51
CA GLN A 55 16.04 -7.69 -26.68
C GLN A 55 15.95 -6.49 -25.72
N TRP A 56 16.84 -6.33 -24.74
CA TRP A 56 16.74 -5.22 -23.79
C TRP A 56 16.78 -3.87 -24.51
N GLY A 57 17.67 -3.70 -25.48
CA GLY A 57 17.80 -2.46 -26.27
C GLY A 57 17.00 -2.42 -27.58
N ASP A 58 16.09 -3.35 -27.85
CA ASP A 58 15.42 -3.44 -29.17
C ASP A 58 14.20 -2.53 -29.33
N GLY A 59 13.89 -1.73 -28.30
CA GLY A 59 12.78 -0.79 -28.26
C GLY A 59 11.40 -1.44 -28.11
N LYS A 60 11.31 -2.77 -27.95
CA LYS A 60 10.05 -3.45 -27.66
C LYS A 60 9.74 -3.49 -26.17
N ASN A 61 10.71 -3.21 -25.30
CA ASN A 61 10.52 -3.16 -23.85
C ASN A 61 10.34 -1.70 -23.38
N PRO A 62 9.61 -1.46 -22.27
CA PRO A 62 9.46 -0.10 -21.72
C PRO A 62 10.79 0.56 -21.34
N THR A 63 11.77 -0.24 -20.88
CA THR A 63 13.12 0.21 -20.56
C THR A 63 14.15 -0.77 -21.15
N ASN A 64 15.41 -0.35 -21.17
CA ASN A 64 16.54 -1.16 -21.66
C ASN A 64 17.24 -1.95 -20.55
N ASP A 65 16.68 -1.94 -19.35
CA ASP A 65 17.24 -2.62 -18.19
C ASP A 65 16.98 -4.14 -18.30
N PRO A 66 17.76 -4.96 -17.56
CA PRO A 66 17.43 -6.36 -17.38
C PRO A 66 15.97 -6.54 -16.94
N ASP A 67 15.28 -7.53 -17.53
CA ASP A 67 13.89 -7.82 -17.18
C ASP A 67 13.85 -8.59 -15.85
N GLU A 68 13.62 -7.87 -14.75
CA GLU A 68 13.53 -8.45 -13.39
C GLU A 68 12.18 -9.13 -13.13
N THR A 69 11.78 -10.02 -14.03
CA THR A 69 10.65 -10.93 -13.81
C THR A 69 11.02 -11.91 -12.68
N LYS A 70 10.34 -11.83 -11.54
CA LYS A 70 10.74 -12.53 -10.31
C LYS A 70 9.59 -12.98 -9.42
N ASP A 71 9.88 -13.87 -8.47
CA ASP A 71 8.90 -14.37 -7.49
C ASP A 71 7.67 -15.04 -8.13
N ASN A 72 7.80 -15.64 -9.31
CA ASN A 72 6.71 -16.36 -9.96
C ASN A 72 6.75 -17.84 -9.61
N LEU A 73 5.56 -18.45 -9.46
CA LEU A 73 5.40 -19.87 -9.18
C LEU A 73 4.83 -20.59 -10.40
N VAL A 74 5.55 -21.55 -10.93
CA VAL A 74 5.09 -22.42 -12.02
C VAL A 74 5.01 -23.84 -11.49
N HIS A 75 3.80 -24.40 -11.40
CA HIS A 75 3.63 -25.71 -10.80
C HIS A 75 2.52 -26.59 -11.34
N HIS A 76 2.69 -27.91 -11.21
CA HIS A 76 1.67 -28.91 -11.59
C HIS A 76 1.21 -28.80 -13.06
N ASN A 77 2.06 -28.30 -13.96
CA ASN A 77 1.77 -28.25 -15.39
C ASN A 77 2.29 -29.50 -16.10
N TYR A 78 1.55 -29.95 -17.10
CA TYR A 78 2.03 -30.92 -18.08
C TYR A 78 2.46 -30.18 -19.34
N ILE A 79 3.76 -30.22 -19.66
CA ILE A 79 4.35 -29.47 -20.76
C ILE A 79 5.02 -30.45 -21.73
N ASP A 80 4.48 -30.53 -22.94
CA ASP A 80 5.02 -31.33 -24.04
C ASP A 80 5.20 -30.44 -25.28
N THR A 81 6.32 -29.72 -25.34
CA THR A 81 6.46 -28.62 -26.31
C THR A 81 6.49 -29.10 -27.74
N GLN A 82 7.03 -30.30 -28.02
CA GLN A 82 7.47 -30.72 -29.36
C GLN A 82 8.30 -29.64 -30.08
N GLY A 83 8.94 -28.78 -29.29
CA GLY A 83 9.57 -27.54 -29.70
C GLY A 83 10.86 -27.33 -28.92
N ASN A 84 11.04 -26.15 -28.34
CA ASN A 84 12.21 -25.87 -27.51
C ASN A 84 11.94 -26.19 -26.03
N GLU A 85 12.47 -25.40 -25.10
CA GLU A 85 12.41 -25.67 -23.66
C GLU A 85 10.97 -25.71 -23.15
N CYS A 86 10.66 -26.61 -22.21
CA CYS A 86 9.37 -26.56 -21.52
C CYS A 86 9.24 -25.27 -20.73
N ILE A 87 10.32 -24.85 -20.06
CA ILE A 87 10.42 -23.59 -19.32
C ILE A 87 11.80 -22.98 -19.56
N ASP A 88 11.83 -21.71 -19.93
CA ASP A 88 13.06 -20.97 -20.22
C ASP A 88 13.08 -19.65 -19.44
N ILE A 89 13.94 -19.58 -18.43
CA ILE A 89 14.13 -18.40 -17.58
C ILE A 89 15.33 -17.62 -18.12
N LYS A 90 15.10 -16.37 -18.50
CA LYS A 90 16.16 -15.51 -19.05
C LYS A 90 16.97 -14.78 -18.00
N GLU A 91 18.17 -14.38 -18.42
CA GLU A 91 19.02 -13.44 -17.71
C GLU A 91 18.23 -12.21 -17.23
N GLY A 92 18.49 -11.77 -16.00
CA GLY A 92 17.72 -10.73 -15.31
C GLY A 92 16.54 -11.25 -14.49
N ALA A 93 15.93 -12.40 -14.84
CA ALA A 93 14.86 -13.00 -14.06
C ALA A 93 15.40 -13.78 -12.85
N THR A 94 14.80 -13.60 -11.68
CA THR A 94 15.33 -14.15 -10.41
C THR A 94 14.23 -14.70 -9.50
N ALA A 95 14.59 -15.54 -8.53
CA ALA A 95 13.66 -16.00 -7.48
C ALA A 95 12.36 -16.66 -7.99
N ASN A 96 12.35 -17.21 -9.20
CA ASN A 96 11.21 -17.97 -9.70
C ASN A 96 11.28 -19.42 -9.20
N ILE A 97 10.13 -19.99 -8.88
CA ILE A 97 10.00 -21.36 -8.38
C ILE A 97 9.30 -22.21 -9.43
N ILE A 98 9.98 -23.25 -9.88
CA ILE A 98 9.50 -24.23 -10.84
C ILE A 98 9.36 -25.57 -10.11
N GLU A 99 8.14 -26.02 -9.87
CA GLU A 99 7.91 -27.23 -9.07
C GLU A 99 6.78 -28.15 -9.55
N TYR A 100 6.90 -29.46 -9.34
CA TYR A 100 5.85 -30.43 -9.69
C TYR A 100 5.40 -30.40 -11.16
N ASN A 101 6.22 -29.88 -12.08
CA ASN A 101 5.89 -29.85 -13.51
C ASN A 101 6.40 -31.12 -14.20
N THR A 102 5.67 -31.56 -15.23
CA THR A 102 6.12 -32.60 -16.16
C THR A 102 6.62 -31.94 -17.44
N CYS A 103 7.84 -32.25 -17.87
CA CYS A 103 8.43 -31.75 -19.12
C CYS A 103 8.78 -32.89 -20.09
N ARG A 104 8.30 -32.78 -21.33
CA ARG A 104 8.56 -33.68 -22.45
C ARG A 104 8.74 -32.88 -23.75
N GLY A 105 9.24 -33.56 -24.78
CA GLY A 105 9.13 -33.08 -26.16
C GLY A 105 10.13 -31.99 -26.58
N GLN A 106 11.04 -31.58 -25.71
CA GLN A 106 12.11 -30.63 -26.04
C GLN A 106 13.03 -31.19 -27.13
N LYS A 107 13.38 -30.36 -28.14
CA LYS A 107 14.08 -30.78 -29.37
C LYS A 107 15.44 -30.13 -29.62
N ASP A 108 15.82 -29.07 -28.93
CA ASP A 108 17.11 -28.39 -29.18
C ASP A 108 18.25 -29.01 -28.37
N SER A 109 19.34 -29.42 -29.03
CA SER A 109 20.50 -29.98 -28.34
C SER A 109 21.22 -28.97 -27.44
N GLU A 110 21.11 -27.68 -27.75
CA GLU A 110 21.88 -26.65 -27.05
C GLU A 110 21.22 -26.14 -25.76
N SER A 111 19.93 -26.44 -25.55
CA SER A 111 19.18 -26.07 -24.35
C SER A 111 18.95 -27.26 -23.42
N GLY A 112 17.91 -27.21 -22.60
CA GLY A 112 17.41 -28.30 -21.77
C GLY A 112 15.89 -28.29 -21.67
N GLY A 113 15.33 -29.33 -21.06
CA GLY A 113 13.90 -29.40 -20.75
C GLY A 113 13.47 -28.17 -19.94
N PHE A 114 14.26 -27.82 -18.93
CA PHE A 114 14.20 -26.51 -18.28
C PHE A 114 15.53 -25.77 -18.39
N ASP A 115 15.48 -24.50 -18.79
CA ASP A 115 16.64 -23.60 -18.84
C ASP A 115 16.50 -22.51 -17.78
N SER A 116 17.60 -22.21 -17.09
CA SER A 116 17.76 -20.95 -16.36
C SER A 116 19.04 -20.27 -16.75
N ARG A 117 18.92 -19.09 -17.36
CA ARG A 117 19.97 -18.09 -17.48
C ARG A 117 19.83 -16.99 -16.42
N GLY A 118 18.78 -17.06 -15.60
CA GLY A 118 18.54 -16.17 -14.47
C GLY A 118 19.22 -16.63 -13.18
N ASP A 119 19.32 -15.75 -12.20
CA ASP A 119 20.00 -16.04 -10.92
C ASP A 119 19.00 -16.42 -9.83
N GLY A 120 19.36 -17.32 -8.92
CA GLY A 120 18.56 -17.58 -7.72
C GLY A 120 17.20 -18.23 -7.98
N ASN A 121 17.02 -18.98 -9.06
CA ASN A 121 15.76 -19.69 -9.35
C ASN A 121 15.81 -21.12 -8.80
N ILE A 122 14.63 -21.69 -8.50
CA ILE A 122 14.51 -23.01 -7.86
C ILE A 122 13.79 -23.97 -8.79
N PHE A 123 14.39 -25.13 -9.01
CA PHE A 123 13.78 -26.27 -9.71
C PHE A 123 13.67 -27.45 -8.74
N ARG A 124 12.45 -27.81 -8.34
CA ARG A 124 12.24 -28.91 -7.38
C ARG A 124 11.06 -29.80 -7.71
N TYR A 125 11.12 -31.07 -7.36
CA TYR A 125 9.98 -32.00 -7.51
C TYR A 125 9.42 -32.13 -8.95
N ASN A 126 10.18 -31.71 -9.97
CA ASN A 126 9.73 -31.80 -11.35
C ASN A 126 10.08 -33.16 -11.96
N ASP A 127 9.42 -33.50 -13.06
CA ASP A 127 9.67 -34.71 -13.85
C ASP A 127 10.05 -34.35 -15.29
N VAL A 128 11.35 -34.41 -15.61
CA VAL A 128 11.91 -34.07 -16.93
C VAL A 128 12.43 -35.32 -17.61
N ARG A 129 11.91 -35.63 -18.81
CA ARG A 129 12.32 -36.83 -19.54
C ARG A 129 12.49 -36.65 -21.02
N GLY A 130 13.50 -37.32 -21.57
CA GLY A 130 13.64 -37.50 -23.01
C GLY A 130 13.99 -36.23 -23.78
N SER A 131 14.60 -35.24 -23.13
CA SER A 131 15.03 -34.01 -23.81
C SER A 131 16.20 -34.30 -24.76
N VAL A 132 16.20 -33.67 -25.93
CA VAL A 132 17.36 -33.70 -26.85
C VAL A 132 18.53 -32.91 -26.26
N GLY A 133 18.22 -31.85 -25.52
CA GLY A 133 19.17 -31.09 -24.71
C GLY A 133 19.48 -31.75 -23.37
N GLY A 134 19.84 -30.94 -22.38
CA GLY A 134 19.91 -31.37 -20.98
C GLY A 134 18.52 -31.62 -20.40
N GLY A 135 18.42 -32.30 -19.26
CA GLY A 135 17.19 -32.24 -18.47
C GLY A 135 16.96 -30.84 -17.93
N ILE A 136 17.95 -30.33 -17.20
CA ILE A 136 17.99 -28.94 -16.71
C ILE A 136 19.31 -28.30 -17.15
N ARG A 137 19.31 -27.03 -17.58
CA ARG A 137 20.51 -26.28 -17.96
C ARG A 137 20.61 -24.99 -17.18
N LEU A 138 21.75 -24.74 -16.56
CA LEU A 138 22.00 -23.59 -15.69
C LEU A 138 23.12 -22.71 -16.26
N GLY A 139 22.77 -21.48 -16.60
CA GLY A 139 23.62 -20.41 -17.11
C GLY A 139 23.88 -20.39 -18.61
N GLY A 140 25.04 -19.83 -18.96
CA GLY A 140 25.47 -19.64 -20.35
C GLY A 140 25.07 -18.29 -20.95
N ALA A 141 24.86 -17.27 -20.12
CA ALA A 141 24.72 -15.88 -20.55
C ALA A 141 25.74 -14.98 -19.82
N SER A 142 26.39 -14.11 -20.59
CA SER A 142 27.25 -13.05 -20.07
C SER A 142 26.92 -11.73 -20.77
N VAL A 143 26.73 -10.66 -19.99
CA VAL A 143 26.40 -9.32 -20.50
C VAL A 143 27.32 -8.32 -19.81
N ASN A 144 28.09 -7.56 -20.57
CA ASN A 144 29.00 -6.52 -20.04
C ASN A 144 29.95 -7.02 -18.93
N GLY A 145 30.45 -8.25 -19.05
CA GLY A 145 31.33 -8.88 -18.06
C GLY A 145 30.61 -9.50 -16.86
N ILE A 146 29.28 -9.33 -16.74
CA ILE A 146 28.46 -9.98 -15.73
C ILE A 146 28.00 -11.33 -16.26
N GLN A 147 28.33 -12.39 -15.54
CA GLN A 147 27.89 -13.76 -15.84
C GLN A 147 26.62 -14.06 -15.04
N TYR A 148 25.57 -14.50 -15.75
CA TYR A 148 24.26 -14.86 -15.20
C TYR A 148 24.05 -16.38 -15.18
N GLY A 149 23.04 -16.81 -14.44
CA GLY A 149 22.67 -18.22 -14.26
C GLY A 149 23.24 -18.82 -12.98
N LYS A 150 23.57 -18.01 -11.98
CA LYS A 150 24.22 -18.40 -10.73
C LYS A 150 23.21 -18.66 -9.64
N ASN A 151 23.65 -19.38 -8.60
CA ASN A 151 22.89 -19.62 -7.38
C ASN A 151 21.51 -20.25 -7.63
N ASN A 152 21.33 -21.03 -8.70
CA ASN A 152 20.09 -21.75 -8.91
C ASN A 152 20.10 -23.06 -8.11
N ASP A 153 18.94 -23.41 -7.58
CA ASP A 153 18.72 -24.65 -6.84
C ASP A 153 18.07 -25.69 -7.75
N VAL A 154 18.56 -26.93 -7.70
CA VAL A 154 18.01 -28.07 -8.40
C VAL A 154 17.99 -29.29 -7.49
N TYR A 155 16.84 -29.58 -6.89
CA TYR A 155 16.73 -30.70 -5.95
C TYR A 155 15.47 -31.53 -6.06
N GLU A 156 15.60 -32.82 -5.73
CA GLU A 156 14.47 -33.75 -5.60
C GLU A 156 13.61 -33.83 -6.89
N ASN A 157 14.21 -33.61 -8.06
CA ASN A 157 13.58 -33.79 -9.35
C ASN A 157 13.79 -35.22 -9.86
N THR A 158 12.91 -35.70 -10.75
CA THR A 158 13.16 -36.86 -11.60
C THR A 158 13.68 -36.39 -12.95
N ILE A 159 14.92 -36.73 -13.31
CA ILE A 159 15.58 -36.26 -14.53
C ILE A 159 16.17 -37.46 -15.28
N VAL A 160 15.44 -37.98 -16.27
CA VAL A 160 15.81 -39.24 -16.92
C VAL A 160 15.82 -39.19 -18.44
N ASP A 161 16.66 -40.03 -19.04
CA ASP A 161 16.73 -40.25 -20.49
C ASP A 161 17.02 -38.99 -21.33
N ASN A 162 17.72 -38.00 -20.77
CA ASN A 162 18.08 -36.78 -21.50
C ASN A 162 19.41 -36.94 -22.23
N LYS A 163 19.48 -36.47 -23.48
CA LYS A 163 20.61 -36.78 -24.37
C LYS A 163 21.87 -35.96 -24.03
N ASN A 164 21.76 -34.67 -23.76
CA ASN A 164 22.94 -33.83 -23.47
C ASN A 164 23.22 -33.68 -21.97
N GLY A 165 22.79 -34.66 -21.17
CA GLY A 165 23.07 -34.77 -19.75
C GLY A 165 21.85 -34.49 -18.88
N GLY A 166 21.94 -34.87 -17.61
CA GLY A 166 20.88 -34.64 -16.64
C GLY A 166 20.78 -33.16 -16.28
N ILE A 167 21.78 -32.62 -15.59
CA ILE A 167 21.93 -31.19 -15.32
C ILE A 167 23.18 -30.68 -16.04
N ARG A 168 23.02 -29.62 -16.84
CA ARG A 168 24.11 -28.96 -17.58
C ARG A 168 24.53 -27.67 -16.89
N PHE A 169 25.69 -27.69 -16.25
CA PHE A 169 26.28 -26.55 -15.55
C PHE A 169 27.16 -25.71 -16.51
N GLN A 170 26.66 -24.55 -16.91
CA GLN A 170 27.35 -23.59 -17.78
C GLN A 170 28.01 -22.45 -17.00
N THR A 171 27.74 -22.36 -15.70
CA THR A 171 28.31 -21.36 -14.79
C THR A 171 28.32 -21.89 -13.36
N THR A 172 29.13 -21.25 -12.52
CA THR A 172 29.26 -21.45 -11.08
C THR A 172 29.32 -20.08 -10.39
N PRO A 173 29.00 -19.93 -9.08
CA PRO A 173 28.39 -20.94 -8.20
C PRO A 173 26.95 -21.31 -8.57
N GLN A 174 26.51 -22.47 -8.11
CA GLN A 174 25.10 -22.86 -8.01
C GLN A 174 24.73 -23.05 -6.54
N GLY A 175 23.44 -23.02 -6.25
CA GLY A 175 22.94 -23.24 -4.90
C GLY A 175 22.83 -24.73 -4.58
N LYS A 176 21.68 -25.13 -4.05
CA LYS A 176 21.39 -26.51 -3.63
C LYS A 176 21.21 -27.43 -4.84
N ILE A 177 22.17 -28.33 -5.07
CA ILE A 177 22.10 -29.40 -6.08
C ILE A 177 22.17 -30.76 -5.37
N CYS A 178 21.05 -31.48 -5.24
CA CYS A 178 20.99 -32.77 -4.52
C CYS A 178 19.67 -33.53 -4.74
N GLY A 179 19.61 -34.79 -4.35
CA GLY A 179 18.39 -35.58 -4.16
C GLY A 179 17.64 -35.88 -5.45
N ASN A 180 18.22 -35.54 -6.61
CA ASN A 180 17.58 -35.78 -7.88
C ASN A 180 17.63 -37.28 -8.20
N THR A 181 16.51 -37.84 -8.63
CA THR A 181 16.43 -39.19 -9.15
C THR A 181 16.79 -39.16 -10.63
N MET A 182 17.96 -39.68 -10.98
CA MET A 182 18.53 -39.55 -12.32
C MET A 182 18.94 -40.91 -12.89
N SER A 183 18.69 -41.12 -14.18
CA SER A 183 19.08 -42.35 -14.89
C SER A 183 18.97 -42.15 -16.40
N GLY A 184 19.71 -42.92 -17.19
CA GLY A 184 19.59 -42.92 -18.66
C GLY A 184 20.06 -41.63 -19.36
N ASN A 185 20.64 -40.67 -18.63
CA ASN A 185 21.14 -39.43 -19.22
C ASN A 185 22.45 -39.69 -19.99
N THR A 186 22.44 -39.52 -21.32
CA THR A 186 23.53 -40.00 -22.21
C THR A 186 24.89 -39.35 -21.93
N THR A 187 24.92 -38.07 -21.53
CA THR A 187 26.17 -37.33 -21.22
C THR A 187 26.49 -37.33 -19.72
N GLY A 188 25.84 -38.19 -18.94
CA GLY A 188 25.96 -38.24 -17.48
C GLY A 188 24.96 -37.34 -16.76
N ASP A 189 24.83 -37.56 -15.45
CA ASP A 189 23.91 -36.81 -14.60
C ASP A 189 24.38 -35.37 -14.37
N SER A 190 25.69 -35.16 -14.25
CA SER A 190 26.33 -33.84 -14.34
C SER A 190 27.01 -33.67 -15.69
N ALA A 191 26.68 -32.60 -16.40
CA ALA A 191 27.26 -32.24 -17.69
C ALA A 191 27.58 -30.74 -17.76
N GLY A 192 28.28 -30.31 -18.81
CA GLY A 192 28.71 -28.91 -18.99
C GLY A 192 30.12 -28.61 -18.44
N GLY A 193 30.55 -27.35 -18.57
CA GLY A 193 31.92 -26.93 -18.23
C GLY A 193 32.26 -27.02 -16.75
N PHE A 194 31.24 -26.99 -15.89
CA PHE A 194 31.39 -27.03 -14.42
C PHE A 194 30.85 -28.35 -13.82
N ALA A 195 30.68 -29.39 -14.64
CA ALA A 195 30.07 -30.66 -14.24
C ALA A 195 30.75 -31.30 -13.02
N SER A 196 32.09 -31.21 -12.94
CA SER A 196 32.87 -31.82 -11.87
C SER A 196 32.68 -31.19 -10.49
N GLU A 197 32.07 -30.01 -10.41
CA GLU A 197 31.83 -29.30 -9.14
C GLU A 197 30.57 -29.80 -8.41
N PHE A 198 29.70 -30.56 -9.10
CA PHE A 198 28.37 -30.89 -8.60
C PHE A 198 28.08 -32.39 -8.70
N ASP A 199 27.55 -32.94 -7.62
CA ASP A 199 26.94 -34.27 -7.57
C ASP A 199 25.43 -34.10 -7.35
N PRO A 200 24.59 -34.29 -8.38
CA PRO A 200 23.17 -34.00 -8.32
C PRO A 200 22.31 -35.10 -7.74
N ILE A 201 22.86 -36.31 -7.59
CA ILE A 201 22.16 -37.46 -7.01
C ILE A 201 22.47 -37.65 -5.53
N LYS A 202 23.49 -36.96 -4.98
CA LYS A 202 23.79 -36.98 -3.54
C LYS A 202 22.54 -36.66 -2.71
N SER A 203 22.34 -37.31 -1.57
CA SER A 203 21.17 -37.03 -0.73
C SER A 203 21.06 -35.55 -0.38
N CYS A 204 19.82 -35.04 -0.30
CA CYS A 204 19.55 -33.72 0.27
C CYS A 204 19.56 -33.70 1.80
N ASP A 205 19.67 -34.87 2.44
CA ASP A 205 19.84 -34.99 3.89
C ASP A 205 21.25 -34.52 4.29
N ASN A 206 21.32 -33.74 5.37
CA ASN A 206 22.48 -33.00 5.87
C ASN A 206 23.67 -33.84 6.37
N ASN A 207 24.06 -34.92 5.68
CA ASN A 207 25.27 -35.69 5.98
C ASN A 207 26.31 -35.57 4.85
N MET A 208 26.65 -34.33 4.51
CA MET A 208 27.83 -33.99 3.73
C MET A 208 29.08 -34.09 4.64
N PRO A 209 30.24 -34.60 4.18
CA PRO A 209 31.51 -34.38 4.89
C PRO A 209 31.73 -32.86 5.01
N PRO A 210 32.33 -32.35 6.11
CA PRO A 210 32.26 -30.92 6.43
C PRO A 210 33.01 -30.07 5.39
N GLY A 211 32.25 -29.55 4.44
CA GLY A 211 32.45 -28.28 3.78
C GLY A 211 31.22 -27.44 4.09
N ASN A 212 31.23 -26.83 5.29
CA ASN A 212 30.20 -25.99 5.91
C ASN A 212 29.11 -25.46 4.97
N ALA A 213 27.97 -26.14 4.93
CA ALA A 213 26.71 -25.47 4.63
C ALA A 213 26.32 -24.71 5.90
N ASP A 214 26.21 -23.39 5.80
CA ASP A 214 25.84 -22.56 6.95
C ASP A 214 24.39 -22.87 7.35
N THR A 215 24.17 -23.22 8.62
CA THR A 215 22.86 -23.45 9.22
C THR A 215 22.54 -22.41 10.30
N THR A 216 23.42 -21.44 10.48
CA THR A 216 23.26 -20.39 11.48
C THR A 216 22.28 -19.38 10.94
N ALA A 217 21.18 -19.14 11.65
CA ALA A 217 20.26 -18.10 11.24
C ALA A 217 20.90 -16.72 11.46
N PRO A 218 20.67 -15.74 10.56
CA PRO A 218 21.23 -14.42 10.72
C PRO A 218 20.76 -13.76 12.02
N SER A 219 21.62 -12.91 12.59
CA SER A 219 21.21 -11.96 13.62
C SER A 219 20.48 -10.78 12.96
N VAL A 220 19.37 -10.31 13.53
CA VAL A 220 18.61 -9.19 12.99
C VAL A 220 17.97 -8.35 14.12
N SER A 221 18.05 -7.02 14.01
CA SER A 221 17.47 -6.08 14.98
C SER A 221 17.11 -4.73 14.35
N PHE A 222 16.17 -4.02 14.97
CA PHE A 222 15.87 -2.62 14.63
C PHE A 222 16.96 -1.71 15.19
N ALA A 223 17.38 -0.70 14.41
CA ALA A 223 18.44 0.22 14.83
C ALA A 223 17.90 1.54 15.44
N GLU A 224 16.84 2.12 14.87
CA GLU A 224 16.36 3.47 15.26
C GLU A 224 14.97 3.49 15.91
N ILE A 225 14.12 2.49 15.62
CA ILE A 225 12.72 2.46 16.09
C ILE A 225 12.55 1.35 17.11
N SER A 226 11.80 1.66 18.17
CA SER A 226 11.55 0.74 19.29
C SER A 226 10.07 0.42 19.41
N SER A 227 9.76 -0.68 20.09
CA SER A 227 8.36 -1.02 20.38
C SER A 227 7.72 0.08 21.24
N GLY A 228 6.55 0.54 20.83
CA GLY A 228 5.80 1.64 21.43
C GLY A 228 6.03 3.00 20.78
N SER A 229 6.95 3.12 19.81
CA SER A 229 7.16 4.36 19.06
C SER A 229 5.88 4.80 18.34
N THR A 230 5.53 6.08 18.46
CA THR A 230 4.47 6.71 17.67
C THR A 230 5.06 7.28 16.38
N LEU A 231 4.55 6.85 15.23
CA LEU A 231 5.03 7.24 13.91
C LEU A 231 3.94 8.00 13.13
N SER A 232 4.36 9.01 12.37
CA SER A 232 3.53 9.81 11.46
C SER A 232 4.36 10.28 10.26
N GLY A 233 3.70 10.64 9.15
CA GLY A 233 4.36 11.06 7.91
C GLY A 233 5.20 9.96 7.25
N THR A 234 6.32 10.34 6.63
CA THR A 234 7.28 9.39 6.04
C THR A 234 8.41 9.12 7.02
N VAL A 235 8.56 7.88 7.45
CA VAL A 235 9.56 7.45 8.44
C VAL A 235 10.54 6.47 7.80
N MET A 236 11.83 6.66 8.07
CA MET A 236 12.86 5.69 7.68
C MET A 236 12.96 4.58 8.72
N LEU A 237 12.65 3.35 8.33
CA LEU A 237 12.95 2.15 9.08
C LEU A 237 14.40 1.73 8.79
N SER A 238 15.15 1.36 9.82
CA SER A 238 16.53 0.88 9.70
C SER A 238 16.71 -0.44 10.45
N ALA A 239 17.48 -1.34 9.84
CA ALA A 239 17.76 -2.66 10.40
C ALA A 239 19.27 -2.94 10.41
N SER A 240 19.71 -3.61 11.45
CA SER A 240 21.02 -4.28 11.49
C SER A 240 20.79 -5.76 11.24
N ALA A 241 21.57 -6.33 10.32
CA ALA A 241 21.59 -7.77 10.09
C ALA A 241 23.03 -8.24 9.86
N SER A 242 23.41 -9.35 10.48
CA SER A 242 24.73 -9.94 10.31
C SER A 242 24.69 -11.45 10.42
N ASP A 243 25.49 -12.09 9.60
CA ASP A 243 25.72 -13.53 9.58
C ASP A 243 27.13 -13.82 9.05
N GLU A 244 27.71 -14.96 9.42
CA GLU A 244 29.06 -15.37 9.02
C GLU A 244 29.14 -15.68 7.51
N SER A 245 28.06 -16.19 6.91
CA SER A 245 27.92 -16.37 5.45
C SER A 245 27.53 -15.09 4.70
N GLY A 246 27.22 -14.01 5.43
CA GLY A 246 26.73 -12.76 4.86
C GLY A 246 25.22 -12.76 4.65
N ILE A 247 24.66 -11.56 4.49
CA ILE A 247 23.22 -11.35 4.34
C ILE A 247 22.86 -11.24 2.87
N SER A 248 21.87 -12.01 2.43
CA SER A 248 21.28 -11.94 1.09
C SER A 248 20.26 -10.81 0.98
N SER A 249 19.36 -10.69 1.96
CA SER A 249 18.37 -9.62 1.97
C SER A 249 17.77 -9.36 3.36
N VAL A 250 17.23 -8.15 3.55
CA VAL A 250 16.40 -7.78 4.69
C VAL A 250 15.06 -7.26 4.16
N GLN A 251 13.97 -7.96 4.50
CA GLN A 251 12.61 -7.56 4.16
C GLN A 251 11.97 -6.81 5.33
N PHE A 252 11.47 -5.61 5.06
CA PHE A 252 10.67 -4.80 5.98
C PHE A 252 9.18 -5.03 5.70
N ARG A 253 8.40 -5.25 6.76
CA ARG A 253 6.96 -5.53 6.70
C ARG A 253 6.20 -4.71 7.75
N ILE A 254 4.94 -4.42 7.48
CA ILE A 254 3.98 -3.88 8.43
C ILE A 254 2.64 -4.61 8.29
N ASP A 255 2.08 -5.08 9.41
CA ASP A 255 0.85 -5.90 9.45
C ASP A 255 0.85 -7.04 8.43
N ASP A 256 1.97 -7.76 8.39
CA ASP A 256 2.26 -8.84 7.46
C ASP A 256 2.44 -8.45 5.97
N GLU A 257 2.24 -7.20 5.59
CA GLU A 257 2.48 -6.70 4.23
C GLU A 257 3.92 -6.23 4.03
N THR A 258 4.54 -6.56 2.89
CA THR A 258 5.90 -6.13 2.57
C THR A 258 5.93 -4.66 2.18
N ILE A 259 6.75 -3.87 2.89
CA ILE A 259 7.08 -2.49 2.54
C ILE A 259 8.14 -2.49 1.45
N GLN A 260 9.29 -3.11 1.74
CA GLN A 260 10.46 -3.14 0.85
C GLN A 260 11.37 -4.32 1.24
N THR A 261 12.10 -4.86 0.28
CA THR A 261 13.26 -5.72 0.53
C THR A 261 14.52 -4.97 0.12
N ASP A 262 15.48 -4.87 1.03
CA ASP A 262 16.79 -4.25 0.80
C ASP A 262 17.87 -5.33 0.79
N THR A 263 18.72 -5.33 -0.24
CA THR A 263 19.78 -6.31 -0.45
C THR A 263 21.18 -5.71 -0.22
N THR A 264 21.28 -4.47 0.26
CA THR A 264 22.58 -3.81 0.45
C THR A 264 22.63 -3.05 1.78
N ALA A 265 23.58 -3.42 2.64
CA ALA A 265 23.81 -2.69 3.89
C ALA A 265 24.32 -1.26 3.61
N PRO A 266 23.91 -0.24 4.39
CA PRO A 266 23.00 -0.30 5.54
C PRO A 266 21.52 -0.49 5.14
N TYR A 267 20.85 -1.47 5.76
CA TYR A 267 19.49 -1.85 5.37
C TYR A 267 18.46 -0.83 5.85
N SER A 268 17.64 -0.36 4.92
CA SER A 268 16.60 0.62 5.24
C SER A 268 15.37 0.52 4.34
N ALA A 269 14.24 1.01 4.85
CA ALA A 269 13.00 1.14 4.08
C ALA A 269 12.28 2.43 4.45
N SER A 270 11.70 3.10 3.46
CA SER A 270 10.84 4.26 3.68
C SER A 270 9.40 3.81 3.90
N LEU A 271 8.84 4.15 5.07
CA LEU A 271 7.45 3.88 5.43
C LEU A 271 6.64 5.18 5.35
N ALA A 272 5.78 5.31 4.35
CA ALA A 272 4.75 6.35 4.32
C ALA A 272 3.56 5.89 5.17
N THR A 273 3.35 6.53 6.33
CA THR A 273 2.32 6.11 7.27
C THR A 273 0.90 6.46 6.81
N GLU A 274 0.71 7.47 5.94
CA GLU A 274 -0.57 8.02 5.47
C GLU A 274 -1.57 6.98 4.90
N GLY A 275 -1.09 5.82 4.45
CA GLY A 275 -1.92 4.73 3.92
C GLY A 275 -2.48 3.77 4.98
N TYR A 276 -2.02 3.87 6.23
CA TYR A 276 -2.39 2.97 7.33
C TYR A 276 -3.44 3.60 8.25
N VAL A 277 -4.31 2.78 8.83
CA VAL A 277 -5.29 3.21 9.83
C VAL A 277 -4.56 3.67 11.09
N ASP A 278 -5.09 4.61 11.86
CA ASP A 278 -4.48 4.97 13.14
C ASP A 278 -4.67 3.87 14.19
N GLY A 279 -3.63 3.60 14.97
CA GLY A 279 -3.66 2.56 16.00
C GLY A 279 -2.35 1.81 16.11
N ASN A 280 -2.41 0.62 16.70
CA ASN A 280 -1.23 -0.24 16.85
C ASN A 280 -1.00 -1.04 15.57
N HIS A 281 0.25 -1.04 15.09
CA HIS A 281 0.71 -1.83 13.96
C HIS A 281 1.90 -2.69 14.36
N THR A 282 2.08 -3.81 13.69
CA THR A 282 3.26 -4.66 13.88
C THR A 282 4.22 -4.46 12.73
N VAL A 283 5.40 -3.90 13.00
CA VAL A 283 6.49 -3.82 12.02
C VAL A 283 7.41 -5.01 12.25
N ALA A 284 7.73 -5.72 11.18
CA ALA A 284 8.64 -6.86 11.20
C ALA A 284 9.78 -6.66 10.21
N ILE A 285 10.95 -7.15 10.58
CA ILE A 285 12.12 -7.27 9.71
C ILE A 285 12.50 -8.73 9.61
N VAL A 286 12.73 -9.22 8.41
CA VAL A 286 13.12 -10.60 8.12
C VAL A 286 14.44 -10.57 7.38
N ALA A 287 15.52 -11.04 8.00
CA ALA A 287 16.81 -11.19 7.35
C ALA A 287 16.95 -12.61 6.81
N ILE A 288 17.48 -12.73 5.60
CA ILE A 288 17.84 -13.99 4.95
C ILE A 288 19.32 -13.93 4.63
N ASP A 289 20.09 -14.94 5.04
CA ASP A 289 21.51 -15.05 4.74
C ASP A 289 21.75 -15.59 3.31
N THR A 290 23.02 -15.72 2.89
CA THR A 290 23.35 -16.27 1.56
C THR A 290 23.18 -17.79 1.46
N ALA A 291 23.07 -18.49 2.59
CA ALA A 291 22.78 -19.92 2.67
C ALA A 291 21.28 -20.25 2.71
N GLY A 292 20.42 -19.22 2.79
CA GLY A 292 18.97 -19.33 2.86
C GLY A 292 18.39 -19.50 4.27
N ASN A 293 19.20 -19.40 5.34
CA ASN A 293 18.64 -19.35 6.70
C ASN A 293 18.02 -17.97 6.94
N SER A 294 16.96 -17.95 7.73
CA SER A 294 16.21 -16.72 8.00
C SER A 294 15.97 -16.52 9.48
N ASN A 295 15.98 -15.27 9.91
CA ASN A 295 15.53 -14.87 11.24
C ASN A 295 14.69 -13.59 11.13
N SER A 296 13.90 -13.31 12.14
CA SER A 296 13.02 -12.14 12.16
C SER A 296 12.98 -11.47 13.52
N ALA A 297 12.81 -10.15 13.50
CA ALA A 297 12.44 -9.36 14.68
C ALA A 297 11.16 -8.59 14.38
N SER A 298 10.34 -8.35 15.39
CA SER A 298 9.14 -7.52 15.26
C SER A 298 9.00 -6.57 16.45
N ILE A 299 8.38 -5.42 16.19
CA ILE A 299 8.02 -4.41 17.18
C ILE A 299 6.58 -3.97 16.95
N THR A 300 5.89 -3.62 18.03
CA THR A 300 4.59 -2.95 17.92
C THR A 300 4.83 -1.46 17.91
N ILE A 301 4.36 -0.75 16.90
CA ILE A 301 4.39 0.72 16.82
C ILE A 301 2.97 1.26 16.89
N GLN A 302 2.83 2.56 17.14
CA GLN A 302 1.55 3.25 17.01
C GLN A 302 1.60 4.18 15.80
N ILE A 303 0.74 3.96 14.80
CA ILE A 303 0.55 4.93 13.71
C ILE A 303 -0.46 5.98 14.17
N SER A 304 -0.09 7.24 13.97
CA SER A 304 -0.94 8.40 14.22
C SER A 304 -0.80 9.38 13.05
N ASN A 305 -1.45 9.06 11.93
CA ASN A 305 -1.72 9.94 10.79
C ASN A 305 -2.78 10.99 11.07
N GLN A 306 -3.39 10.96 12.26
CA GLN A 306 -4.10 12.11 12.77
C GLN A 306 -3.11 13.27 12.86
N VAL A 307 -2.99 14.02 11.77
CA VAL A 307 -2.97 15.48 11.79
C VAL A 307 -4.08 15.81 12.79
N ARG A 308 -3.74 16.23 14.01
CA ARG A 308 -4.69 16.23 15.13
C ARG A 308 -5.81 17.21 14.82
N LYS A 309 -6.85 16.79 14.09
CA LYS A 309 -8.13 17.48 14.07
C LYS A 309 -8.64 17.41 15.47
N ASN A 310 -8.33 18.43 16.25
CA ASN A 310 -8.80 18.50 17.61
C ASN A 310 -10.30 18.71 17.53
N ALA A 311 -11.08 17.62 17.67
CA ALA A 311 -12.53 17.63 17.55
C ALA A 311 -13.21 18.61 18.53
N ASN A 312 -12.47 19.09 19.53
CA ASN A 312 -12.92 20.06 20.52
C ASN A 312 -12.60 21.52 20.15
N SER A 313 -11.80 21.78 19.12
CA SER A 313 -11.59 23.14 18.62
C SER A 313 -12.83 23.61 17.87
N LEU A 314 -13.32 24.80 18.22
CA LEU A 314 -14.44 25.44 17.53
C LEU A 314 -14.00 25.99 16.15
N ALA A 315 -12.71 26.23 15.93
CA ALA A 315 -12.17 26.63 14.63
C ALA A 315 -11.96 25.39 13.75
N ASN A 316 -12.70 25.30 12.64
CA ASN A 316 -12.58 24.23 11.66
C ASN A 316 -13.20 24.65 10.31
N SER A 317 -13.19 23.74 9.33
CA SER A 317 -13.71 24.02 7.98
C SER A 317 -15.19 24.34 7.91
N THR A 318 -16.00 23.89 8.89
CA THR A 318 -17.44 24.15 8.92
C THR A 318 -17.80 25.48 9.58
N THR A 319 -16.90 26.02 10.42
CA THR A 319 -17.09 27.29 11.10
C THR A 319 -16.38 28.45 10.40
N LEU A 320 -15.46 28.19 9.47
CA LEU A 320 -14.81 29.23 8.67
C LEU A 320 -15.82 29.96 7.77
N ILE A 321 -15.84 31.28 7.86
CA ILE A 321 -16.74 32.13 7.06
C ILE A 321 -16.02 33.13 6.16
N ALA A 322 -14.78 33.53 6.47
CA ALA A 322 -13.99 34.43 5.64
C ALA A 322 -12.48 34.33 5.92
N SER A 323 -11.67 34.76 4.96
CA SER A 323 -10.21 34.83 5.05
C SER A 323 -9.65 36.05 4.31
N SER A 324 -8.36 36.36 4.52
CA SER A 324 -7.67 37.46 3.84
C SER A 324 -7.33 37.24 2.36
N ASP A 325 -7.57 36.04 1.81
CA ASP A 325 -7.37 35.67 0.40
C ASP A 325 -5.97 35.95 -0.17
N ASN A 326 -4.94 35.99 0.70
CA ASN A 326 -3.56 36.30 0.34
C ASN A 326 -2.56 35.16 0.67
N PHE A 327 -3.07 33.94 0.84
CA PHE A 327 -2.24 32.76 1.11
C PHE A 327 -1.43 32.35 -0.14
N SER A 328 -0.17 31.99 0.05
CA SER A 328 0.69 31.46 -1.03
C SER A 328 0.30 30.02 -1.39
N ALA A 329 0.55 29.60 -2.62
CA ALA A 329 0.31 28.22 -3.06
C ALA A 329 1.13 27.23 -2.20
N GLY A 330 0.48 26.19 -1.67
CA GLY A 330 1.06 25.26 -0.70
C GLY A 330 1.08 25.77 0.74
N TYR A 331 0.52 26.95 1.03
CA TYR A 331 0.40 27.51 2.38
C TYR A 331 -1.03 27.99 2.68
N GLU A 332 -2.02 27.25 2.23
CA GLU A 332 -3.43 27.64 2.25
C GLU A 332 -4.01 27.71 3.68
N ALA A 333 -5.04 28.53 3.85
CA ALA A 333 -5.75 28.73 5.12
C ALA A 333 -6.08 27.45 5.91
N PRO A 334 -6.55 26.33 5.30
CA PRO A 334 -6.88 25.10 6.04
C PRO A 334 -5.78 24.53 6.90
N LYS A 335 -4.52 24.87 6.62
CA LYS A 335 -3.35 24.47 7.42
C LYS A 335 -3.29 25.10 8.80
N LEU A 336 -4.25 25.95 9.18
CA LEU A 336 -4.38 26.46 10.56
C LEU A 336 -5.33 25.65 11.42
N TRP A 337 -6.00 24.63 10.89
CA TRP A 337 -6.86 23.76 11.70
C TRP A 337 -6.89 22.33 11.15
N ASP A 338 -5.91 21.98 10.31
CA ASP A 338 -5.80 20.62 9.81
C ASP A 338 -5.20 19.71 10.88
N GLY A 339 -4.54 20.26 11.91
CA GLY A 339 -3.92 19.58 13.03
C GLY A 339 -2.41 19.35 12.85
N CYS A 340 -1.79 19.98 11.85
CA CYS A 340 -0.44 19.72 11.39
C CYS A 340 0.50 20.74 12.02
N TYR A 341 1.15 20.41 13.14
CA TYR A 341 2.04 21.36 13.82
C TYR A 341 3.46 20.83 14.06
N ASP A 342 3.72 19.55 13.83
CA ASP A 342 4.96 18.82 14.14
C ASP A 342 5.95 18.71 12.96
N GLY A 343 5.73 19.46 11.87
CA GLY A 343 6.53 19.42 10.65
C GLY A 343 8.05 19.38 10.88
N VAL A 344 8.64 18.20 10.66
CA VAL A 344 10.06 17.89 10.82
C VAL A 344 10.86 18.39 9.60
N SER A 345 10.71 19.65 9.17
CA SER A 345 11.70 20.33 8.31
C SER A 345 11.39 21.82 8.11
N TYR A 346 12.47 22.59 7.97
CA TYR A 346 12.61 24.04 7.86
C TYR A 346 11.80 24.74 6.74
N ASP A 347 11.06 24.00 5.92
CA ASP A 347 10.23 24.52 4.81
C ASP A 347 9.31 23.43 4.25
N SER A 348 8.64 22.66 5.11
CA SER A 348 7.59 21.77 4.61
C SER A 348 6.30 22.57 4.45
N ASN A 349 5.95 22.88 3.20
CA ASN A 349 4.62 23.33 2.79
C ASN A 349 3.49 22.34 3.15
N THR A 350 3.76 21.33 3.97
CA THR A 350 2.82 20.32 4.44
C THR A 350 1.98 20.85 5.60
N CYS A 351 2.55 21.60 6.55
CA CYS A 351 1.87 22.03 7.79
C CYS A 351 1.68 23.55 7.97
N THR A 352 2.26 24.41 7.12
CA THR A 352 2.28 25.86 7.40
C THR A 352 1.25 26.62 6.55
N ALA A 353 0.44 27.49 7.15
CA ALA A 353 -0.38 28.47 6.44
C ALA A 353 0.31 29.84 6.36
N GLY A 354 0.09 30.58 5.29
CA GLY A 354 0.53 31.97 5.15
C GLY A 354 1.24 32.26 3.82
N GLY A 355 2.35 32.99 3.87
CA GLY A 355 3.10 33.36 2.67
C GLY A 355 4.40 34.13 2.93
N ARG A 356 5.32 34.07 1.96
CA ARG A 356 6.66 34.69 2.03
C ARG A 356 6.67 36.19 1.73
N ASP A 357 5.60 36.72 1.14
CA ASP A 357 5.50 38.11 0.69
C ASP A 357 4.17 38.75 1.13
N ILE A 358 3.73 38.44 2.36
CA ILE A 358 2.52 39.02 2.95
C ILE A 358 2.79 39.61 4.36
N PRO A 359 2.31 40.83 4.66
CA PRO A 359 2.49 41.48 5.96
C PRO A 359 1.67 40.85 7.09
N SER A 360 0.53 40.25 6.73
CA SER A 360 -0.35 39.56 7.66
C SER A 360 -1.30 38.65 6.89
N PHE A 361 -1.94 37.73 7.62
CA PHE A 361 -3.16 37.05 7.16
C PHE A 361 -4.19 37.02 8.29
N TRP A 362 -5.46 36.82 7.96
CA TRP A 362 -6.53 36.69 8.96
C TRP A 362 -7.60 35.70 8.52
N LEU A 363 -8.31 35.15 9.51
CA LEU A 363 -9.44 34.23 9.32
C LEU A 363 -10.55 34.56 10.29
N GLU A 364 -11.79 34.39 9.83
CA GLU A 364 -13.00 34.61 10.61
C GLU A 364 -13.85 33.34 10.69
N PHE A 365 -14.35 33.06 11.88
CA PHE A 365 -15.17 31.89 12.19
C PHE A 365 -16.53 32.31 12.76
N ASP A 366 -17.60 31.59 12.38
CA ASP A 366 -18.93 31.59 13.01
C ASP A 366 -19.19 30.21 13.63
N PHE A 367 -19.31 30.16 14.96
CA PHE A 367 -19.58 28.91 15.69
C PHE A 367 -21.06 28.50 15.67
N GLY A 368 -21.95 29.30 15.06
CA GLY A 368 -23.40 29.05 14.94
C GLY A 368 -24.19 29.26 16.24
N ARG A 369 -23.52 29.17 17.39
CA ARG A 369 -24.05 29.38 18.74
C ARG A 369 -23.14 30.32 19.54
N LEU A 370 -23.65 30.82 20.66
CA LEU A 370 -22.85 31.62 21.59
C LEU A 370 -22.06 30.68 22.51
N TYR A 371 -20.76 30.93 22.67
CA TYR A 371 -19.87 30.16 23.54
C TYR A 371 -19.20 31.06 24.56
N THR A 372 -19.01 30.55 25.78
CA THR A 372 -18.00 31.06 26.71
C THR A 372 -16.66 30.49 26.28
N ILE A 373 -15.88 31.28 25.55
CA ILE A 373 -14.54 30.93 25.09
C ILE A 373 -13.58 31.01 26.28
N SER A 374 -13.00 29.86 26.62
CA SER A 374 -12.09 29.68 27.75
C SER A 374 -10.63 29.74 27.34
N GLN A 375 -10.31 29.49 26.06
CA GLN A 375 -8.93 29.39 25.62
C GLN A 375 -8.81 29.61 24.10
N SER A 376 -7.74 30.27 23.67
CA SER A 376 -7.24 30.23 22.30
C SER A 376 -5.77 29.87 22.29
N ARG A 377 -5.32 29.11 21.31
CA ARG A 377 -3.90 28.82 21.12
C ARG A 377 -3.49 28.87 19.66
N LEU A 378 -2.27 29.34 19.41
CA LEU A 378 -1.65 29.40 18.09
C LEU A 378 -0.29 28.68 18.16
N TYR A 379 -0.03 27.79 17.22
CA TYR A 379 1.29 27.20 17.03
C TYR A 379 2.09 28.07 16.05
N GLY A 380 3.12 28.73 16.58
CA GLY A 380 4.01 29.57 15.78
C GLY A 380 5.01 28.74 14.96
N ASP A 381 5.70 29.40 14.03
CA ASP A 381 6.68 28.75 13.13
C ASP A 381 8.05 29.43 13.25
N ALA A 382 8.80 29.14 14.32
CA ALA A 382 10.09 29.79 14.60
C ALA A 382 11.33 28.95 14.26
N ASP A 383 11.14 27.73 13.73
CA ASP A 383 12.26 26.82 13.45
C ASP A 383 12.93 27.08 12.09
N GLY A 384 12.53 28.06 11.28
CA GLY A 384 13.22 28.42 10.02
C GLY A 384 13.50 29.91 9.85
N GLU A 385 13.84 30.36 8.63
CA GLU A 385 14.05 31.78 8.24
C GLU A 385 12.78 32.68 8.37
N TRP A 386 11.82 32.30 9.21
CA TRP A 386 10.40 32.68 9.16
C TRP A 386 9.99 33.49 10.40
N VAL A 387 9.17 34.52 10.22
CA VAL A 387 9.10 35.67 11.16
C VAL A 387 7.68 36.22 11.34
N SER A 388 6.75 35.38 11.77
CA SER A 388 5.54 35.90 12.42
C SER A 388 5.92 36.50 13.77
N LYS A 389 5.64 37.78 13.96
CA LYS A 389 6.02 38.51 15.18
C LYS A 389 4.91 38.45 16.22
N THR A 390 3.70 38.75 15.80
CA THR A 390 2.58 38.85 16.72
C THR A 390 1.30 38.28 16.15
N TRP A 391 0.35 38.02 17.05
CA TRP A 391 -1.01 37.66 16.67
C TRP A 391 -2.03 38.38 17.55
N ILE A 392 -3.25 38.47 17.01
CA ILE A 392 -4.39 39.18 17.57
C ILE A 392 -5.58 38.24 17.50
N LEU A 393 -6.38 38.23 18.57
CA LEU A 393 -7.69 37.59 18.57
C LEU A 393 -8.76 38.65 18.81
N LYS A 394 -9.73 38.72 17.90
CA LYS A 394 -10.92 39.56 18.02
C LYS A 394 -12.16 38.69 18.11
N TYR A 395 -13.21 39.20 18.73
CA TYR A 395 -14.46 38.49 18.91
C TYR A 395 -15.66 39.43 18.85
N LYS A 396 -16.84 38.85 18.62
CA LYS A 396 -18.14 39.50 18.77
C LYS A 396 -19.27 38.48 19.00
N LYS A 397 -20.40 38.94 19.57
CA LYS A 397 -21.55 38.08 19.88
C LYS A 397 -22.48 37.94 18.69
N ASP A 398 -22.75 39.06 18.02
CA ASP A 398 -23.65 39.10 16.88
C ASP A 398 -22.97 39.70 15.64
N LEU A 399 -23.50 39.38 14.45
CA LEU A 399 -22.92 39.84 13.18
C LEU A 399 -22.79 41.38 13.08
N PRO A 400 -23.77 42.20 13.55
CA PRO A 400 -23.69 43.65 13.48
C PRO A 400 -22.71 44.30 14.47
N ASP A 401 -22.27 43.56 15.49
CA ASP A 401 -21.38 44.09 16.52
C ASP A 401 -20.02 44.48 15.94
N ALA A 402 -19.41 45.52 16.53
CA ALA A 402 -18.02 45.85 16.26
C ALA A 402 -17.09 44.77 16.82
N TRP A 403 -16.01 44.48 16.10
CA TRP A 403 -14.97 43.58 16.60
C TRP A 403 -14.32 44.14 17.87
N THR A 404 -14.28 43.32 18.91
CA THR A 404 -13.59 43.62 20.17
C THR A 404 -12.32 42.77 20.26
N SER A 405 -11.18 43.35 20.63
CA SER A 405 -9.96 42.56 20.86
C SER A 405 -10.07 41.79 22.17
N ALA A 406 -9.88 40.47 22.12
CA ALA A 406 -9.63 39.65 23.31
C ALA A 406 -8.20 39.90 23.83
N PHE A 407 -7.24 39.98 22.90
CA PHE A 407 -5.88 40.45 23.12
C PHE A 407 -5.29 40.93 21.80
N SER A 408 -4.19 41.68 21.88
CA SER A 408 -3.43 42.17 20.74
C SER A 408 -1.93 42.05 21.02
N ASN A 409 -1.12 41.97 19.97
CA ASN A 409 0.35 42.00 20.02
C ASN A 409 0.96 40.89 20.89
N LYS A 410 0.32 39.72 20.97
CA LYS A 410 0.91 38.55 21.63
C LYS A 410 1.98 37.95 20.74
N ASN A 411 3.07 37.45 21.35
CA ASN A 411 4.18 36.85 20.61
C ASN A 411 3.68 35.71 19.72
N ALA A 412 4.09 35.66 18.46
CA ALA A 412 3.86 34.56 17.51
C ALA A 412 5.16 33.85 17.09
N PHE A 413 6.31 34.31 17.59
CA PHE A 413 7.66 33.92 17.19
C PHE A 413 8.22 32.80 18.08
N VAL A 414 7.47 31.71 18.23
CA VAL A 414 7.96 30.50 18.92
C VAL A 414 7.60 29.26 18.11
N ASN A 415 8.48 28.26 18.10
CA ASN A 415 8.18 26.94 17.56
C ASN A 415 7.45 26.12 18.64
N GLY A 416 6.18 26.46 18.87
CA GLY A 416 5.42 25.89 19.96
C GLY A 416 4.06 26.55 20.14
N TRP A 417 3.28 25.98 21.06
CA TRP A 417 1.97 26.49 21.42
C TRP A 417 2.05 27.77 22.25
N LEU A 418 1.42 28.82 21.74
CA LEU A 418 1.13 30.06 22.44
C LEU A 418 -0.32 29.99 22.91
N THR A 419 -0.53 29.80 24.20
CA THR A 419 -1.88 29.61 24.78
C THR A 419 -2.29 30.82 25.60
N GLU A 420 -3.47 31.34 25.31
CA GLU A 420 -4.10 32.44 26.03
C GLU A 420 -5.38 31.93 26.70
N SER A 421 -5.44 32.05 28.02
CA SER A 421 -6.66 31.81 28.78
C SER A 421 -7.62 32.98 28.61
N LEU A 422 -8.88 32.67 28.32
CA LEU A 422 -9.93 33.64 28.02
C LEU A 422 -11.13 33.41 28.94
N ASN A 423 -11.96 34.44 29.06
CA ASN A 423 -13.28 34.34 29.66
C ASN A 423 -14.19 35.35 28.94
N ILE A 424 -14.50 35.06 27.68
CA ILE A 424 -15.27 35.93 26.79
C ILE A 424 -16.46 35.16 26.22
N GLU A 425 -17.58 35.84 26.01
CA GLU A 425 -18.71 35.27 25.27
C GLU A 425 -18.63 35.70 23.81
N ALA A 426 -18.55 34.73 22.90
CA ALA A 426 -18.42 34.97 21.47
C ALA A 426 -19.15 33.91 20.65
N ARG A 427 -19.70 34.35 19.52
CA ARG A 427 -20.13 33.46 18.42
C ARG A 427 -19.18 33.59 17.23
N TYR A 428 -18.66 34.79 17.02
CA TYR A 428 -17.73 35.08 15.93
C TYR A 428 -16.35 35.40 16.49
N VAL A 429 -15.33 34.86 15.84
CA VAL A 429 -13.93 35.09 16.20
C VAL A 429 -13.13 35.38 14.95
N ARG A 430 -12.17 36.30 15.08
CA ARG A 430 -11.15 36.59 14.06
C ARG A 430 -9.77 36.39 14.65
N VAL A 431 -8.97 35.55 14.02
CA VAL A 431 -7.54 35.42 14.28
C VAL A 431 -6.78 36.18 13.20
N GLU A 432 -5.77 36.95 13.60
CA GLU A 432 -4.91 37.72 12.71
C GLU A 432 -3.46 37.50 13.12
N VAL A 433 -2.62 37.05 12.18
CA VAL A 433 -1.20 36.82 12.39
C VAL A 433 -0.43 37.87 11.61
N LEU A 434 0.56 38.50 12.25
CA LEU A 434 1.34 39.59 11.69
C LEU A 434 2.80 39.16 11.53
N GLY A 435 3.29 39.34 10.30
CA GLY A 435 4.67 39.08 9.92
C GLY A 435 5.62 40.22 10.27
N ASP A 436 6.90 40.00 9.97
CA ASP A 436 7.93 41.01 10.16
C ASP A 436 8.14 41.86 8.90
N ALA A 437 7.25 42.82 8.70
CA ALA A 437 7.36 43.80 7.62
C ALA A 437 8.59 44.72 7.72
N ILE A 438 9.28 44.76 8.88
CA ILE A 438 10.46 45.60 9.09
C ILE A 438 11.69 44.94 8.45
N ASN A 439 11.88 43.65 8.69
CA ASN A 439 13.05 42.92 8.20
C ASN A 439 12.80 42.26 6.82
N PHE A 440 11.54 42.07 6.43
CA PHE A 440 11.16 41.42 5.18
C PHE A 440 10.00 42.18 4.54
N SER A 441 10.23 42.91 3.44
CA SER A 441 9.19 43.70 2.76
C SER A 441 8.59 42.90 1.59
N PRO A 442 7.25 42.83 1.43
CA PRO A 442 6.22 43.52 2.23
C PRO A 442 5.88 42.83 3.56
N GLY A 443 6.36 41.60 3.77
CA GLY A 443 6.20 40.83 5.01
C GLY A 443 6.44 39.35 4.77
N ARG A 444 6.76 38.60 5.83
CA ARG A 444 6.71 37.13 5.86
C ARG A 444 5.81 36.72 7.02
N THR A 445 4.68 36.08 6.74
CA THR A 445 3.69 35.72 7.77
C THR A 445 3.29 34.26 7.62
N GLN A 446 3.51 33.48 8.66
CA GLN A 446 3.22 32.04 8.71
C GLN A 446 2.78 31.57 10.11
N ALA A 447 1.91 30.56 10.18
CA ALA A 447 1.66 29.80 11.41
C ALA A 447 1.21 28.38 11.05
N ARG A 448 1.34 27.44 11.99
CA ARG A 448 1.11 26.01 11.72
C ARG A 448 -0.23 25.47 12.22
N GLU A 449 -0.81 26.08 13.25
CA GLU A 449 -2.10 25.61 13.77
C GLU A 449 -2.74 26.69 14.66
N PHE A 450 -4.06 26.78 14.65
CA PHE A 450 -4.88 27.64 15.48
C PHE A 450 -6.04 26.84 16.06
N GLU A 451 -6.17 26.88 17.39
CA GLU A 451 -7.25 26.20 18.09
C GLU A 451 -7.93 27.13 19.07
N ILE A 452 -9.25 26.97 19.24
CA ILE A 452 -10.06 27.77 20.15
C ILE A 452 -11.12 26.92 20.82
N TYR A 453 -11.28 27.11 22.13
CA TYR A 453 -12.11 26.24 22.97
C TYR A 453 -13.07 27.06 23.82
N GLY A 454 -14.24 26.49 24.06
CA GLY A 454 -15.25 27.07 24.93
C GLY A 454 -16.43 26.13 25.15
N ALA A 455 -17.31 26.49 26.07
CA ALA A 455 -18.57 25.80 26.31
C ALA A 455 -19.73 26.63 25.74
N GLU A 456 -20.71 25.95 25.13
CA GLU A 456 -21.91 26.64 24.63
C GLU A 456 -22.64 27.32 25.79
N VAL A 457 -23.05 28.57 25.60
CA VAL A 457 -23.89 29.29 26.55
C VAL A 457 -25.30 28.72 26.45
N VAL A 458 -25.63 27.78 27.35
CA VAL A 458 -26.98 27.23 27.46
C VAL A 458 -27.90 28.30 28.03
N VAL A 459 -28.71 28.90 27.16
CA VAL A 459 -29.79 29.77 27.60
C VAL A 459 -30.87 28.88 28.21
N THR A 460 -30.91 28.75 29.53
CA THR A 460 -32.08 28.20 30.20
C THR A 460 -33.26 29.11 29.87
N PRO A 461 -34.40 28.60 29.37
CA PRO A 461 -35.58 29.42 29.23
C PRO A 461 -35.90 29.99 30.61
N SER A 462 -35.82 31.31 30.76
CA SER A 462 -36.42 31.95 31.92
C SER A 462 -37.88 31.54 31.95
N ASN A 463 -38.35 31.12 33.13
CA ASN A 463 -39.75 30.75 33.38
C ASN A 463 -40.68 31.67 32.59
N PRO A 464 -41.69 31.15 31.86
CA PRO A 464 -42.62 32.01 31.16
C PRO A 464 -43.25 32.93 32.20
N ILE A 465 -43.04 34.24 32.00
CA ILE A 465 -43.80 35.27 32.70
C ILE A 465 -45.27 34.95 32.44
N THR A 466 -45.99 34.53 33.48
CA THR A 466 -47.45 34.41 33.46
C THR A 466 -48.03 35.81 33.31
N THR A 467 -48.12 36.28 32.07
CA THR A 467 -49.03 37.36 31.71
C THR A 467 -50.44 36.80 31.83
N THR A 468 -51.10 37.13 32.93
CA THR A 468 -52.53 36.94 33.12
C THR A 468 -53.27 37.78 32.08
N ILE A 469 -53.72 37.13 30.99
CA ILE A 469 -54.70 37.70 30.07
C ILE A 469 -56.04 37.72 30.82
N PRO A 470 -56.71 38.88 30.97
CA PRO A 470 -58.03 38.93 31.59
C PRO A 470 -59.03 38.20 30.69
N ILE A 471 -59.67 37.17 31.25
CA ILE A 471 -60.68 36.36 30.59
C ILE A 471 -61.96 37.19 30.49
N MET A 472 -62.45 37.48 29.27
CA MET A 472 -63.81 37.98 29.05
C MET A 472 -64.84 36.94 29.52
N PRO A 473 -65.99 37.36 30.07
CA PRO A 473 -67.00 36.42 30.54
C PRO A 473 -67.68 35.68 29.37
N PRO A 474 -68.13 34.43 29.58
CA PRO A 474 -68.67 33.59 28.53
C PRO A 474 -70.10 34.01 28.12
N PRO A 475 -70.53 33.74 26.89
CA PRO A 475 -71.92 33.90 26.52
C PRO A 475 -72.77 32.78 27.13
N SER A 476 -73.93 33.18 27.61
CA SER A 476 -74.97 32.34 28.18
C SER A 476 -75.59 31.36 27.18
N GLY A 477 -75.81 30.11 27.59
CA GLY A 477 -76.96 29.34 27.13
C GLY A 477 -76.76 27.83 26.95
N GLY A 478 -77.43 27.06 27.82
CA GLY A 478 -77.92 25.68 27.59
C GLY A 478 -76.85 24.59 27.52
N GLY A 479 -76.90 23.47 28.25
CA GLY A 479 -78.01 22.77 28.87
C GLY A 479 -77.77 21.27 28.62
N GLY A 480 -77.75 20.46 29.69
CA GLY A 480 -77.55 19.00 29.65
C GLY A 480 -76.07 18.61 29.69
N GLY A 481 -75.51 18.02 30.74
CA GLY A 481 -76.07 16.99 31.61
C GLY A 481 -75.58 15.63 31.14
N SER A 482 -74.42 15.19 31.64
CA SER A 482 -74.33 13.89 32.34
C SER A 482 -72.93 13.70 32.92
N THR A 483 -72.95 13.45 34.21
CA THR A 483 -71.87 13.15 35.14
C THR A 483 -71.35 11.72 35.02
N VAL A 484 -70.17 11.49 35.64
CA VAL A 484 -69.78 10.25 36.38
C VAL A 484 -69.27 9.12 35.47
N THR A 485 -68.15 8.43 35.69
CA THR A 485 -67.12 8.34 36.76
C THR A 485 -66.01 7.41 36.27
N THR A 486 -64.77 7.67 36.66
CA THR A 486 -63.73 6.64 36.88
C THR A 486 -64.04 5.89 38.19
N PRO A 487 -63.65 4.61 38.39
CA PRO A 487 -62.29 4.31 38.88
C PRO A 487 -61.74 2.91 38.46
N SER A 488 -60.46 2.79 38.12
CA SER A 488 -59.34 2.31 38.96
C SER A 488 -59.16 0.79 39.11
N THR A 489 -57.88 0.38 39.03
CA THR A 489 -57.22 -0.81 39.62
C THR A 489 -57.53 -2.16 38.97
N SER A 490 -56.62 -3.13 38.80
CA SER A 490 -55.25 -3.33 39.27
C SER A 490 -54.56 -4.45 38.46
N ALA A 491 -53.23 -4.49 38.61
CA ALA A 491 -52.23 -5.44 38.12
C ALA A 491 -52.59 -6.94 38.05
N GLY A 492 -51.94 -7.63 37.10
CA GLY A 492 -51.81 -9.09 37.04
C GLY A 492 -50.97 -9.46 35.82
N GLY A 493 -49.87 -10.19 36.03
CA GLY A 493 -48.77 -10.33 35.07
C GLY A 493 -48.84 -11.54 34.12
N SER A 494 -47.75 -11.60 33.34
CA SER A 494 -47.14 -12.74 32.65
C SER A 494 -47.85 -13.38 31.44
N GLY A 495 -47.18 -13.23 30.29
CA GLY A 495 -46.64 -14.37 29.53
C GLY A 495 -47.53 -14.98 28.45
N GLY A 496 -46.97 -15.10 27.24
CA GLY A 496 -47.42 -16.06 26.23
C GLY A 496 -47.76 -15.41 24.89
N GLY A 497 -46.93 -15.69 23.88
CA GLY A 497 -46.96 -15.06 22.57
C GLY A 497 -48.23 -15.32 21.75
N SER A 498 -48.44 -14.43 20.79
CA SER A 498 -49.43 -14.59 19.73
C SER A 498 -48.81 -14.18 18.40
N THR A 499 -48.57 -15.16 17.54
CA THR A 499 -48.39 -14.97 16.10
C THR A 499 -49.76 -14.83 15.45
N ILE A 500 -50.03 -13.68 14.83
CA ILE A 500 -51.04 -13.55 13.77
C ILE A 500 -50.47 -12.64 12.68
N THR A 501 -50.44 -13.18 11.48
CA THR A 501 -50.04 -12.56 10.21
C THR A 501 -51.24 -11.95 9.48
N THR A 502 -50.89 -11.10 8.50
CA THR A 502 -51.69 -10.54 7.37
C THR A 502 -52.25 -9.11 7.56
N PRO A 503 -52.50 -8.34 6.48
CA PRO A 503 -51.54 -7.36 5.91
C PRO A 503 -52.19 -5.96 5.71
N PRO A 504 -51.48 -4.96 5.15
CA PRO A 504 -52.15 -3.88 4.44
C PRO A 504 -51.75 -3.77 2.95
N PRO A 505 -52.69 -3.42 2.06
CA PRO A 505 -52.43 -3.06 0.67
C PRO A 505 -52.20 -1.54 0.48
N LYS A 506 -51.42 -1.20 -0.57
CA LYS A 506 -51.61 -0.19 -1.65
C LYS A 506 -52.37 1.11 -1.32
N GLU A 507 -52.09 2.31 -1.84
CA GLU A 507 -51.34 2.84 -3.00
C GLU A 507 -51.47 4.39 -2.92
N GLY A 508 -50.70 5.14 -3.74
CA GLY A 508 -51.02 6.52 -4.15
C GLY A 508 -49.85 7.51 -3.93
N ALA A 509 -49.00 7.83 -4.93
CA ALA A 509 -49.22 8.71 -6.10
C ALA A 509 -49.42 10.19 -5.66
N VAL A 510 -48.67 11.22 -6.11
CA VAL A 510 -48.73 11.93 -7.41
C VAL A 510 -47.85 13.22 -7.29
N VAL A 511 -46.79 13.41 -8.08
CA VAL A 511 -46.57 14.39 -9.20
C VAL A 511 -45.79 15.69 -8.87
N LEU A 512 -44.69 15.94 -9.61
CA LEU A 512 -44.51 17.15 -10.44
C LEU A 512 -43.47 16.95 -11.58
N ARG A 513 -43.81 17.47 -12.78
CA ARG A 513 -43.04 17.52 -14.06
C ARG A 513 -42.01 18.67 -14.02
N LEU A 514 -40.88 18.63 -14.75
CA LEU A 514 -40.66 19.03 -16.16
C LEU A 514 -39.22 18.63 -16.57
N TYR A 515 -38.99 17.73 -17.53
CA TYR A 515 -38.87 17.88 -19.00
C TYR A 515 -37.45 18.16 -19.56
N ARG A 516 -36.96 17.12 -20.27
CA ARG A 516 -36.11 17.07 -21.49
C ARG A 516 -34.68 17.61 -21.39
N HIS A 517 -33.66 16.99 -21.99
CA HIS A 517 -33.52 15.97 -23.06
C HIS A 517 -32.12 15.36 -22.83
N ARG A 518 -31.74 14.13 -23.20
CA ARG A 518 -32.27 12.97 -23.92
C ARG A 518 -31.29 11.87 -23.45
N HIS A 519 -31.72 10.77 -22.82
CA HIS A 519 -32.19 9.55 -23.49
C HIS A 519 -31.24 9.12 -24.62
N LEU A 520 -30.62 7.94 -24.65
CA LEU A 520 -30.94 6.60 -24.13
C LEU A 520 -29.61 5.81 -24.16
N THR A 521 -29.33 4.77 -23.36
CA THR A 521 -30.14 3.71 -22.74
C THR A 521 -29.17 3.01 -21.75
N GLN A 522 -29.36 2.97 -20.42
CA GLN A 522 -30.23 2.04 -19.64
C GLN A 522 -30.13 0.57 -20.11
N CYS A 523 -29.81 -0.45 -19.29
CA CYS A 523 -30.01 -0.68 -17.85
C CYS A 523 -28.77 -1.41 -17.24
N TYR A 524 -28.21 -1.12 -16.05
CA TYR A 524 -28.69 -1.24 -14.65
C TYR A 524 -28.93 -2.70 -14.17
N PRO A 525 -28.68 -3.03 -12.88
CA PRO A 525 -27.53 -3.85 -12.47
C PRO A 525 -27.90 -4.95 -11.45
N ILE A 526 -26.95 -5.83 -11.13
CA ILE A 526 -26.85 -6.44 -9.80
C ILE A 526 -25.43 -6.17 -9.29
N GLN A 527 -25.37 -5.55 -8.12
CA GLN A 527 -24.17 -5.29 -7.35
C GLN A 527 -23.56 -6.60 -6.84
N LEU A 528 -22.24 -6.75 -6.89
CA LEU A 528 -21.40 -6.90 -5.70
C LEU A 528 -19.92 -6.65 -6.07
N LEU A 529 -19.26 -5.82 -5.26
CA LEU A 529 -17.83 -5.47 -5.18
C LEU A 529 -17.11 -4.80 -6.39
N ARG A 530 -16.89 -3.49 -6.25
CA ARG A 530 -15.85 -2.62 -6.85
C ARG A 530 -15.16 -1.95 -5.64
N ARG A 531 -13.89 -1.55 -5.56
CA ARG A 531 -12.70 -1.35 -6.43
C ARG A 531 -11.54 -1.13 -5.43
N HIS A 532 -10.29 -1.49 -5.69
CA HIS A 532 -9.36 -0.68 -6.51
C HIS A 532 -8.08 -1.49 -6.77
N LEU A 533 -7.67 -1.60 -8.03
CA LEU A 533 -6.28 -1.45 -8.50
C LEU A 533 -6.32 -1.43 -10.03
N LEU A 534 -5.97 -0.27 -10.60
CA LEU A 534 -5.66 -0.10 -12.01
C LEU A 534 -4.28 0.56 -12.06
N ARG A 535 -3.29 -0.15 -12.63
CA ARG A 535 -2.43 0.38 -13.70
C ARG A 535 -1.56 -0.74 -14.28
N ASN A 536 -1.82 -1.01 -15.57
CA ASN A 536 -0.93 -1.57 -16.59
C ASN A 536 -0.24 -2.92 -16.33
N GLN A 537 -0.97 -4.02 -16.57
CA GLN A 537 -0.37 -5.25 -17.09
C GLN A 537 -1.11 -5.66 -18.37
N GLN A 538 -0.44 -5.56 -19.52
CA GLN A 538 -0.95 -6.09 -20.78
C GLN A 538 -0.56 -7.56 -20.90
N VAL A 539 -1.49 -8.46 -20.58
CA VAL A 539 -1.45 -9.82 -21.11
C VAL A 539 -1.97 -9.75 -22.54
N ARG A 540 -1.07 -9.88 -23.53
CA ARG A 540 -1.45 -10.04 -24.94
C ARG A 540 -1.34 -11.50 -25.34
N PHE A 541 -2.45 -12.09 -25.73
CA PHE A 541 -2.44 -13.29 -26.56
C PHE A 541 -2.20 -12.85 -28.01
N LYS A 542 -1.11 -13.34 -28.62
CA LYS A 542 -0.93 -13.25 -30.07
C LYS A 542 -1.73 -14.39 -30.71
N PRO A 543 -2.49 -14.13 -31.79
CA PRO A 543 -3.12 -15.19 -32.58
C PRO A 543 -2.10 -16.08 -33.26
#